data_AF-A0AAU9R1T2-F1
#
_entry.id   AF-A0AAU9R1T2-F1
#
_cell.length_a   1.000
_cell.length_b   1.000
_cell.length_c   1.000
_cell.angle_alpha   90.00
_cell.angle_beta   90.00
_cell.angle_gamma   90.00
#
_symmetry.space_group_name_H-M   'P 1'
#
loop_
_entity.id
_entity.type
_entity.pdbx_description
1 polymer ?
#
loop_
_entity_poly.entity_id
_entity_poly.type
_entity_poly.pdbx_seq_one_letter_code
_entity_poly.pdbx_strand_id
1 'polypeptide(L)'
;MGLPVGAKQLVYNHGKILGRTASARHFVDDSEEDATALTNRLYEDIYAGHKQKYLKTTVLVGLDPSFSLKAHLMLPEDQAFNLLSYMLNFRFFDEKAAEMYGKSKLYDEGDLYFSLPPVLKVTDPVLT
;
A
#
# COMPACT_ATOMS: atom_id res chain seq x y z
N MET A 1 -8.20 7.56 -16.46
CA MET A 1 -9.31 7.39 -15.49
C MET A 1 -10.63 7.09 -16.17
N GLY A 2 -10.96 7.67 -17.34
CA GLY A 2 -12.14 7.24 -18.11
C GLY A 2 -13.46 7.29 -17.32
N LEU A 3 -13.52 8.09 -16.25
CA LEU A 3 -14.68 8.17 -15.39
C LEU A 3 -15.80 8.88 -16.16
N PRO A 4 -17.05 8.42 -16.05
CA PRO A 4 -18.16 9.04 -16.76
C PRO A 4 -18.37 10.48 -16.30
N VAL A 5 -18.88 11.31 -17.21
CA VAL A 5 -19.27 12.69 -16.90
C VAL A 5 -20.31 12.67 -15.77
N GLY A 6 -20.06 13.43 -14.69
CA GLY A 6 -20.93 13.48 -13.51
C GLY A 6 -20.62 12.44 -12.42
N ALA A 7 -19.52 11.68 -12.55
CA ALA A 7 -19.06 10.81 -11.47
C ALA A 7 -18.83 11.60 -10.18
N LYS A 8 -19.43 11.13 -9.07
CA LYS A 8 -19.25 11.71 -7.74
C LYS A 8 -18.08 11.03 -7.06
N GLN A 9 -17.13 11.83 -6.55
CA GLN A 9 -16.08 11.33 -5.70
C GLN A 9 -16.59 11.27 -4.26
N LEU A 10 -16.52 10.08 -3.64
CA LEU A 10 -16.74 9.97 -2.19
C LEU A 10 -15.62 10.74 -1.47
N VAL A 11 -15.93 11.39 -0.36
CA VAL A 11 -14.92 11.99 0.51
C VAL A 11 -14.99 11.25 1.83
N TYR A 12 -13.95 10.48 2.15
CA TYR A 12 -13.88 9.71 3.38
C TYR A 12 -12.78 10.29 4.28
N ASN A 13 -13.19 11.15 5.22
CA ASN A 13 -12.31 11.78 6.21
C ASN A 13 -12.62 11.25 7.63
N HIS A 14 -12.86 9.95 7.77
CA HIS A 14 -13.21 9.33 9.04
C HIS A 14 -12.01 8.57 9.63
N GLY A 15 -11.80 8.69 10.94
CA GLY A 15 -10.71 8.03 11.66
C GLY A 15 -10.08 8.94 12.71
N LYS A 16 -9.65 8.35 13.84
CA LYS A 16 -8.95 9.06 14.93
C LYS A 16 -7.50 9.41 14.56
N ILE A 17 -6.93 8.71 13.58
CA ILE A 17 -5.54 8.90 13.15
C ILE A 17 -5.48 10.01 12.10
N LEU A 18 -5.10 11.20 12.55
CA LEU A 18 -4.81 12.36 11.70
C LEU A 18 -3.30 12.45 11.49
N GLY A 19 -2.76 11.72 10.51
CA GLY A 19 -1.37 11.87 10.05
C GLY A 19 -0.55 10.58 10.00
N ARG A 20 0.69 10.72 9.50
CA ARG A 20 1.71 9.65 9.46
C ARG A 20 2.36 9.55 10.85
N THR A 21 2.01 8.54 11.63
CA THR A 21 2.61 8.32 12.96
C THR A 21 4.06 7.84 12.79
N ALA A 22 5.04 8.71 13.01
CA ALA A 22 6.45 8.37 12.81
C ALA A 22 6.92 7.19 13.67
N SER A 23 6.38 7.03 14.88
CA SER A 23 6.70 5.93 15.78
C SER A 23 6.13 4.56 15.36
N ALA A 24 5.29 4.51 14.32
CA ALA A 24 4.77 3.26 13.77
C ALA A 24 5.60 2.74 12.58
N ARG A 25 6.68 3.44 12.20
CA ARG A 25 7.63 2.95 11.18
C ARG A 25 8.72 2.15 11.87
N HIS A 26 8.85 0.92 11.41
CA HIS A 26 9.83 -0.07 11.84
C HIS A 26 10.63 -0.52 10.62
N PHE A 27 11.90 -0.81 10.81
CA PHE A 27 12.87 -1.11 9.76
C PHE A 27 13.63 -2.38 10.14
N VAL A 28 13.59 -3.39 9.27
CA VAL A 28 14.22 -4.69 9.53
C VAL A 28 15.76 -4.65 9.57
N ASP A 29 16.36 -3.55 9.11
CA ASP A 29 17.78 -3.28 9.13
C ASP A 29 18.23 -2.37 10.30
N ASP A 30 17.29 -1.92 11.15
CA ASP A 30 17.62 -1.19 12.38
C ASP A 30 18.17 -2.15 13.44
N SER A 31 19.35 -1.84 13.98
CA SER A 31 20.02 -2.67 15.00
C SER A 31 19.30 -2.69 16.35
N GLU A 32 18.44 -1.70 16.62
CA GLU A 32 17.65 -1.62 17.86
C GLU A 32 16.34 -2.42 17.77
N GLU A 33 16.01 -2.98 16.59
CA GLU A 33 14.76 -3.71 16.36
C GLU A 33 14.96 -5.23 16.21
N ASP A 34 13.95 -6.00 16.64
CA ASP A 34 13.90 -7.44 16.38
C ASP A 34 13.24 -7.71 15.03
N ALA A 35 14.07 -7.80 13.98
CA ALA A 35 13.64 -8.10 12.62
C ALA A 35 12.87 -9.42 12.51
N THR A 36 13.19 -10.43 13.33
CA THR A 36 12.51 -11.73 13.32
C THR A 36 11.10 -11.58 13.88
N ALA A 37 10.94 -10.88 15.00
CA ALA A 37 9.63 -10.60 15.57
C ALA A 37 8.74 -9.77 14.64
N LEU A 38 9.30 -8.74 13.98
CA LEU A 38 8.59 -7.93 12.99
C LEU A 38 8.10 -8.78 11.81
N THR A 39 8.98 -9.62 11.26
CA THR A 39 8.66 -10.49 10.13
C THR A 39 7.59 -11.52 10.49
N ASN A 40 7.68 -12.14 11.66
CA ASN A 40 6.68 -13.11 12.12
C ASN A 40 5.31 -12.45 12.33
N ARG A 41 5.26 -11.24 12.90
CA ARG A 41 4.02 -10.49 13.05
C ARG A 41 3.39 -10.16 11.69
N LEU A 42 4.19 -9.74 10.72
CA LEU A 42 3.70 -9.50 9.36
C LEU A 42 3.08 -10.76 8.75
N TYR A 43 3.69 -11.93 8.92
CA TYR A 43 3.14 -13.19 8.42
C TYR A 43 1.81 -13.56 9.07
N GLU A 44 1.69 -13.41 10.40
CA GLU A 44 0.43 -13.64 11.12
C GLU A 44 -0.67 -12.67 10.66
N ASP A 45 -0.33 -11.39 10.45
CA ASP A 45 -1.28 -10.37 9.98
C ASP A 45 -1.79 -10.69 8.56
N ILE A 46 -0.90 -11.12 7.66
CA ILE A 46 -1.29 -11.58 6.32
C ILE A 46 -2.18 -12.82 6.43
N TYR A 47 -1.81 -13.79 7.27
CA TYR A 47 -2.58 -15.02 7.45
C TYR A 47 -3.96 -14.75 8.06
N ALA A 48 -4.09 -13.84 9.03
CA ALA A 48 -5.37 -13.44 9.61
C ALA A 48 -6.34 -12.91 8.54
N GLY A 49 -5.81 -12.31 7.47
CA GLY A 49 -6.54 -11.83 6.32
C GLY A 49 -7.09 -12.89 5.37
N HIS A 50 -6.69 -14.17 5.43
CA HIS A 50 -6.87 -15.12 4.32
C HIS A 50 -8.33 -15.40 3.90
N LYS A 51 -9.33 -15.16 4.77
CA LYS A 51 -10.76 -15.35 4.46
C LYS A 51 -11.44 -14.10 3.91
N GLN A 52 -10.76 -12.95 3.90
CA GLN A 52 -11.34 -11.70 3.45
C GLN A 52 -11.20 -11.50 1.94
N LYS A 53 -12.10 -10.70 1.37
CA LYS A 53 -11.97 -10.24 0.00
C LYS A 53 -11.10 -9.00 -0.04
N TYR A 54 -10.17 -9.00 -0.98
CA TYR A 54 -9.26 -7.89 -1.21
C TYR A 54 -9.43 -7.33 -2.61
N LEU A 55 -9.21 -6.03 -2.69
CA LEU A 55 -8.95 -5.33 -3.93
C LEU A 55 -7.45 -5.15 -4.07
N LYS A 56 -6.96 -5.29 -5.30
CA LYS A 56 -5.54 -5.08 -5.62
C LYS A 56 -5.40 -4.12 -6.79
N THR A 57 -4.31 -3.37 -6.79
CA THR A 57 -3.94 -2.51 -7.91
C THR A 57 -2.42 -2.49 -8.07
N THR A 58 -1.99 -2.15 -9.28
CA THR A 58 -0.59 -1.95 -9.62
C THR A 58 -0.46 -0.58 -10.26
N VAL A 59 0.47 0.22 -9.76
CA VAL A 59 0.76 1.57 -10.25
C VAL A 59 2.24 1.73 -10.56
N LEU A 60 2.54 2.69 -11.42
CA LEU A 60 3.88 3.20 -11.64
C LEU A 60 4.10 4.42 -10.73
N VAL A 61 5.14 4.37 -9.90
CA VAL A 61 5.60 5.45 -9.03
C VAL A 61 6.84 6.06 -9.65
N GLY A 62 6.82 7.38 -9.87
CA GLY A 62 7.85 8.05 -10.68
C GLY A 62 7.56 7.91 -12.17
N LEU A 63 7.78 8.99 -12.91
CA LEU A 63 7.55 9.05 -14.36
C LEU A 63 8.85 9.31 -15.14
N ASP A 64 9.96 9.48 -14.42
CA ASP A 64 11.24 9.79 -14.98
C ASP A 64 12.05 8.49 -15.18
N PRO A 65 12.78 8.31 -16.30
CA PRO A 65 13.63 7.14 -16.50
C PRO A 65 14.73 6.97 -15.44
N SER A 66 15.16 8.05 -14.80
CA SER A 66 16.12 7.98 -13.68
C SER A 66 15.51 7.32 -12.44
N PHE A 67 14.18 7.37 -12.31
CA PHE A 67 13.44 6.85 -11.18
C PHE A 67 11.99 6.51 -11.56
N SER A 68 11.74 5.22 -11.79
CA SER A 68 10.40 4.64 -11.83
C SER A 68 10.40 3.27 -11.14
N LEU A 69 9.40 3.04 -10.29
CA LEU A 69 9.19 1.79 -9.56
C LEU A 69 7.76 1.30 -9.79
N LYS A 70 7.58 -0.02 -9.87
CA LYS A 70 6.24 -0.60 -9.83
C LYS A 70 5.86 -0.79 -8.37
N ALA A 71 4.64 -0.40 -8.03
CA ALA A 71 4.10 -0.56 -6.68
C ALA A 71 2.78 -1.32 -6.73
N HIS A 72 2.69 -2.35 -5.92
CA HIS A 72 1.53 -3.20 -5.74
C HIS A 72 0.86 -2.87 -4.41
N LEU A 73 -0.44 -2.63 -4.44
CA LEU A 73 -1.22 -2.35 -3.25
C LEU A 73 -2.39 -3.34 -3.16
N MET A 74 -2.56 -3.94 -1.98
CA MET A 74 -3.64 -4.85 -1.64
C MET A 74 -4.35 -4.36 -0.37
N LEU A 75 -5.66 -4.18 -0.47
CA LEU A 75 -6.51 -3.63 0.60
C LEU A 75 -7.81 -4.45 0.73
N PRO A 76 -8.39 -4.60 1.92
CA PRO A 76 -9.72 -5.18 2.08
C PRO A 76 -10.77 -4.44 1.24
N GLU A 77 -11.83 -5.14 0.79
CA GLU A 77 -12.85 -4.58 -0.12
C GLU A 77 -13.57 -3.34 0.45
N ASP A 78 -13.75 -3.28 1.77
CA ASP A 78 -14.34 -2.12 2.46
C ASP A 78 -13.42 -0.87 2.48
N GLN A 79 -12.16 -1.02 2.07
CA GLN A 79 -11.19 0.07 1.88
C GLN A 79 -11.08 0.54 0.42
N ALA A 80 -12.06 0.21 -0.44
CA ALA A 80 -12.08 0.61 -1.86
C ALA A 80 -11.81 2.11 -2.08
N PHE A 81 -12.28 2.97 -1.16
CA PHE A 81 -12.03 4.40 -1.23
C PHE A 81 -10.54 4.76 -1.13
N ASN A 82 -9.82 4.13 -0.20
CA ASN A 82 -8.38 4.33 -0.03
C ASN A 82 -7.59 3.81 -1.23
N LEU A 83 -8.02 2.69 -1.81
CA LEU A 83 -7.45 2.17 -3.05
C LEU A 83 -7.64 3.17 -4.21
N LEU A 84 -8.84 3.71 -4.37
CA LEU A 84 -9.13 4.71 -5.41
C LEU A 84 -8.29 5.98 -5.21
N SER A 85 -8.22 6.48 -3.97
CA SER A 85 -7.39 7.64 -3.63
C SER A 85 -5.92 7.40 -3.99
N TYR A 86 -5.38 6.23 -3.65
CA TYR A 86 -4.02 5.84 -4.04
C TYR A 86 -3.84 5.82 -5.57
N MET A 87 -4.77 5.17 -6.28
CA MET A 87 -4.77 5.09 -7.75
C MET A 87 -4.87 6.46 -8.44
N LEU A 88 -5.51 7.46 -7.82
CA LEU A 88 -5.57 8.84 -8.33
C LEU A 88 -4.23 9.58 -8.25
N ASN A 89 -3.37 9.21 -7.29
CA ASN A 89 -2.08 9.87 -7.06
C ASN A 89 -0.95 9.31 -7.94
N PHE A 90 -1.13 8.10 -8.49
CA PHE A 90 -0.11 7.42 -9.28
C PHE A 90 -0.62 7.03 -10.66
N ARG A 91 0.30 6.73 -11.58
CA ARG A 91 -0.09 6.30 -12.92
C ARG A 91 -0.47 4.82 -12.89
N PHE A 92 -1.58 4.45 -13.51
CA PHE A 92 -1.91 3.03 -13.71
C PHE A 92 -0.82 2.31 -14.48
N PHE A 93 -0.58 1.05 -14.11
CA PHE A 93 0.35 0.21 -14.83
C PHE A 93 -0.29 -0.35 -16.11
N ASP A 94 -0.48 0.53 -17.10
CA ASP A 94 -0.90 0.22 -18.47
C ASP A 94 0.29 -0.09 -19.40
N GLU A 95 0.03 -0.39 -20.68
CA GLU A 95 1.10 -0.70 -21.66
C GLU A 95 2.15 0.41 -21.74
N LYS A 96 1.72 1.68 -21.73
CA LYS A 96 2.63 2.83 -21.76
C LYS A 96 3.47 2.92 -20.48
N ALA A 97 2.87 2.65 -19.32
CA ALA A 97 3.59 2.58 -18.07
C ALA A 97 4.59 1.42 -18.05
N ALA A 98 4.27 0.28 -18.67
CA ALA A 98 5.21 -0.84 -18.81
C ALA A 98 6.41 -0.47 -19.70
N GLU A 99 6.20 0.27 -20.79
CA GLU A 99 7.28 0.81 -21.61
C GLU A 99 8.16 1.81 -20.84
N MET A 100 7.55 2.69 -20.04
CA MET A 100 8.28 3.63 -19.18
C MET A 100 9.11 2.90 -18.13
N TYR A 101 8.51 1.91 -17.46
CA TYR A 101 9.19 1.08 -16.46
C TYR A 101 10.37 0.32 -17.08
N GLY A 102 10.23 -0.22 -18.29
CA GLY A 102 11.33 -0.90 -18.99
C GLY A 102 12.50 0.00 -19.37
N LYS A 103 12.31 1.33 -19.38
CA LYS A 103 13.38 2.33 -19.57
C LYS A 103 13.95 2.86 -18.25
N SER A 104 13.37 2.46 -17.13
CA SER A 104 13.79 2.90 -15.80
C SER A 104 15.14 2.31 -15.43
N LYS A 105 15.85 2.99 -14.52
CA LYS A 105 16.98 2.40 -13.80
C LYS A 105 16.57 1.10 -13.11
N LEU A 106 17.37 0.05 -13.29
CA LEU A 106 17.22 -1.20 -12.53
C LEU A 106 17.80 -1.02 -11.12
N TYR A 107 17.08 -1.48 -10.13
CA TYR A 107 17.52 -1.53 -8.73
C TYR A 107 17.90 -2.96 -8.37
N ASP A 108 18.79 -3.10 -7.38
CA ASP A 108 19.13 -4.42 -6.80
C ASP A 108 17.99 -4.96 -5.91
N GLU A 109 16.99 -4.11 -5.67
CA GLU A 109 15.78 -4.37 -4.91
C GLU A 109 14.58 -4.61 -5.84
N GLY A 110 13.56 -5.30 -5.31
CA GLY A 110 12.33 -5.58 -6.02
C GLY A 110 11.35 -4.41 -6.09
N ASP A 111 10.19 -4.68 -6.67
CA ASP A 111 9.05 -3.77 -6.69
C ASP A 111 8.48 -3.54 -5.27
N LEU A 112 7.76 -2.43 -5.07
CA LEU A 112 7.14 -2.10 -3.79
C LEU A 112 5.86 -2.91 -3.58
N TYR A 113 5.72 -3.53 -2.41
CA TYR A 113 4.50 -4.24 -2.02
C TYR A 113 3.92 -3.63 -0.74
N PHE A 114 2.68 -3.17 -0.84
CA PHE A 114 1.89 -2.67 0.27
C PHE A 114 0.70 -3.59 0.48
N SER A 115 0.60 -4.16 1.68
CA SER A 115 -0.57 -4.90 2.14
C SER A 115 -1.10 -4.22 3.38
N LEU A 116 -2.40 -3.91 3.39
CA LEU A 116 -3.06 -3.61 4.66
C LEU A 116 -3.73 -4.89 5.14
N PRO A 117 -3.25 -5.47 6.25
CA PRO A 117 -3.96 -6.56 6.89
C PRO A 117 -5.33 -6.04 7.37
N PRO A 118 -6.27 -6.95 7.63
CA PRO A 118 -7.58 -6.53 8.13
C PRO A 118 -7.42 -5.78 9.44
N VAL A 119 -8.32 -4.84 9.72
CA VAL A 119 -8.39 -4.23 11.05
C VAL A 119 -8.71 -5.34 12.04
N LEU A 120 -7.68 -5.83 12.73
CA LEU A 120 -7.85 -6.66 13.90
C LEU A 120 -8.65 -5.80 14.89
N LYS A 121 -9.79 -6.30 15.35
CA LYS A 121 -10.49 -5.66 16.47
C LYS A 121 -9.51 -5.70 17.64
N VAL A 122 -8.84 -4.59 17.90
CA VAL A 122 -7.88 -4.46 19.00
C VAL A 122 -8.62 -4.85 20.27
N THR A 123 -8.31 -6.04 20.76
CA THR A 123 -8.68 -6.50 22.10
C THR A 123 -7.44 -6.52 23.01
N ASP A 124 -6.36 -5.85 22.56
CA ASP A 124 -5.11 -5.77 23.31
C ASP A 124 -5.03 -4.43 24.07
N PRO A 125 -5.04 -4.44 25.42
CA PRO A 125 -5.05 -3.24 26.25
C PRO A 125 -3.71 -2.49 26.33
N VAL A 126 -2.68 -2.89 25.58
CA VAL A 126 -1.32 -2.35 25.72
C VAL A 126 -1.08 -1.06 24.90
N LEU A 127 -2.05 -0.59 24.13
CA LEU A 127 -1.94 0.63 23.29
C LEU A 127 -2.85 1.79 23.73
N THR A 128 -3.29 1.82 25.00
CA THR A 128 -3.91 3.00 25.64
C THR A 128 -2.96 3.67 26.61
#